data_AF-A0A2T4DRS6-F1
#
_entry.id   AF-A0A2T4DRS6-F1
#
_cell.length_a   1.000
_cell.length_b   1.000
_cell.length_c   1.000
_cell.angle_alpha   90.00
_cell.angle_beta   90.00
_cell.angle_gamma   90.00
#
_symmetry.space_group_name_H-M   'P 1'
#
loop_
_entity.id
_entity.type
_entity.pdbx_description
1 polymer ?
#
loop_
_entity_poly.entity_id
_entity_poly.type
_entity_poly.pdbx_seq_one_letter_code
_entity_poly.pdbx_strand_id
1 'polypeptide(L)'
;MKKYILLPTAFLCFYFLSSTAFARSFDLLEVYHIDIEIRKVGMAILGVWALGNIVIGSIVRNRLEGEKAYFHEMNVFWNIINLVIAGAGYYFTITGAVPATGAEQLSGQIEFQKILLFNCGLDIAYIMGGIYLLEKAKNISKKPLRLKGYGKSVILQGIFLFVFDLLLYSIHQNNTISIVELTGN
;
A
#
# COMPACT_ATOMS: atom_id res chain seq x y z
N MET A 1 0.60 -14.59 28.74
CA MET A 1 0.08 -13.62 27.76
C MET A 1 0.95 -13.68 26.51
N LYS A 2 0.55 -14.41 25.48
CA LYS A 2 1.32 -14.52 24.23
C LYS A 2 1.10 -13.24 23.41
N LYS A 3 2.13 -12.39 23.33
CA LYS A 3 2.19 -11.23 22.43
C LYS A 3 2.25 -11.79 21.00
N TYR A 4 1.16 -11.72 20.26
CA TYR A 4 1.18 -12.04 18.82
C TYR A 4 1.90 -10.90 18.10
N ILE A 5 3.21 -11.08 17.94
CA ILE A 5 4.07 -10.34 17.03
C ILE A 5 3.78 -10.91 15.64
N LEU A 6 2.80 -10.35 14.94
CA LEU A 6 2.51 -10.65 13.53
C LEU A 6 3.10 -9.58 12.59
N LEU A 7 4.09 -8.82 13.07
CA LEU A 7 4.65 -7.69 12.32
C LEU A 7 5.87 -7.97 11.40
N PRO A 8 6.59 -9.12 11.38
CA PRO A 8 7.83 -9.17 10.61
C PRO A 8 7.75 -9.82 9.21
N THR A 9 6.61 -10.38 8.77
CA THR A 9 6.61 -11.13 7.49
C THR A 9 6.47 -10.28 6.24
N ALA A 10 5.86 -9.09 6.32
CA ALA A 10 5.75 -8.19 5.17
C ALA A 10 7.07 -7.46 4.82
N PHE A 11 7.93 -7.21 5.82
CA PHE A 11 9.20 -6.51 5.63
C PHE A 11 10.32 -7.38 5.03
N LEU A 12 10.26 -8.71 5.22
CA LEU A 12 11.28 -9.63 4.73
C LEU A 12 11.27 -9.84 3.21
N CYS A 13 10.13 -9.64 2.53
CA CYS A 13 10.07 -9.71 1.07
C CYS A 13 10.68 -8.47 0.39
N PHE A 14 10.61 -7.29 1.02
CA PHE A 14 11.18 -6.06 0.48
C PHE A 14 12.72 -6.06 0.50
N TYR A 15 13.34 -6.76 1.45
CA TYR A 15 14.80 -6.84 1.57
C TYR A 15 15.44 -7.73 0.48
N PHE A 16 14.68 -8.65 -0.12
CA PHE A 16 15.23 -9.57 -1.13
C PHE A 16 15.31 -8.97 -2.53
N LEU A 17 14.48 -7.95 -2.85
CA LEU A 17 14.49 -7.32 -4.18
C LEU A 17 15.68 -6.36 -4.42
N SER A 18 16.38 -5.92 -3.37
CA SER A 18 17.48 -4.95 -3.48
C SER A 18 18.86 -5.58 -3.78
N SER A 19 18.94 -6.90 -4.00
CA SER A 19 20.22 -7.63 -4.02
C SER A 19 20.69 -8.17 -5.37
N THR A 20 20.41 -7.50 -6.49
CA THR A 20 21.11 -7.78 -7.77
C THR A 20 21.37 -6.52 -8.60
N ALA A 21 22.39 -5.75 -8.20
CA ALA A 21 22.98 -4.74 -9.08
C ALA A 21 23.98 -5.43 -10.04
N PHE A 22 23.47 -5.96 -11.15
CA PHE A 22 24.29 -6.26 -12.33
C PHE A 22 24.16 -5.10 -13.31
N ALA A 23 25.28 -4.55 -13.76
CA ALA A 23 25.31 -3.62 -14.88
C ALA A 23 24.87 -4.38 -16.14
N ARG A 24 23.58 -4.24 -16.50
CA ARG A 24 22.98 -4.75 -17.73
C ARG A 24 22.62 -3.57 -18.61
N SER A 25 22.96 -3.61 -19.89
CA SER A 25 22.44 -2.67 -20.88
C SER A 25 20.97 -3.02 -21.14
N PHE A 26 20.07 -2.41 -20.39
CA PHE A 26 18.63 -2.57 -20.58
C PHE A 26 18.18 -1.85 -21.86
N ASP A 27 17.23 -2.43 -22.60
CA ASP A 27 16.45 -1.71 -23.62
C ASP A 27 15.13 -1.23 -23.00
N LEU A 28 14.47 -0.24 -23.60
CA LEU A 28 13.22 0.37 -23.12
C LEU A 28 12.13 -0.67 -22.83
N LEU A 29 12.04 -1.71 -23.66
CA LEU A 29 11.09 -2.81 -23.49
C LEU A 29 11.36 -3.62 -22.21
N GLU A 30 12.63 -3.86 -21.86
CA GLU A 30 12.99 -4.57 -20.62
C GLU A 30 12.64 -3.72 -19.40
N VAL A 31 12.90 -2.40 -19.44
CA VAL A 31 12.51 -1.47 -18.38
C VAL A 31 10.99 -1.42 -18.20
N TYR A 32 10.23 -1.47 -19.29
CA TYR A 32 8.77 -1.53 -19.24
C TYR A 32 8.29 -2.82 -18.57
N HIS A 33 8.85 -3.98 -18.92
CA HIS A 33 8.49 -5.25 -18.29
C HIS A 33 8.82 -5.27 -16.79
N ILE A 34 9.97 -4.72 -16.39
CA ILE A 34 10.33 -4.57 -14.98
C ILE A 34 9.30 -3.70 -14.26
N ASP A 35 8.87 -2.59 -14.86
CA ASP A 35 7.85 -1.72 -14.28
C ASP A 35 6.51 -2.43 -14.03
N ILE A 36 6.04 -3.17 -15.03
CA ILE A 36 4.81 -3.98 -14.96
C ILE A 36 4.91 -5.03 -13.85
N GLU A 37 6.05 -5.72 -13.72
CA GLU A 37 6.23 -6.71 -12.65
C GLU A 37 6.26 -6.07 -11.27
N ILE A 38 6.91 -4.92 -11.09
CA ILE A 38 6.91 -4.20 -9.81
C ILE A 38 5.48 -3.82 -9.40
N ARG A 39 4.67 -3.29 -10.34
CA ARG A 39 3.26 -2.95 -10.08
C ARG A 39 2.44 -4.17 -9.71
N LYS A 40 2.57 -5.28 -10.46
CA LYS A 40 1.88 -6.54 -10.17
C LYS A 40 2.24 -7.07 -8.78
N VAL A 41 3.53 -7.08 -8.45
CA VAL A 41 4.03 -7.53 -7.15
C VAL A 41 3.51 -6.64 -6.03
N GLY A 42 3.56 -5.30 -6.20
CA GLY A 42 3.00 -4.35 -5.24
C GLY A 42 1.52 -4.62 -4.97
N MET A 43 0.71 -4.76 -6.02
CA MET A 43 -0.72 -5.04 -5.88
C MET A 43 -1.00 -6.42 -5.28
N ALA A 44 -0.18 -7.44 -5.60
CA ALA A 44 -0.28 -8.76 -4.97
C ALA A 44 0.02 -8.70 -3.46
N ILE A 45 1.06 -7.97 -3.04
CA ILE A 45 1.39 -7.75 -1.63
C ILE A 45 0.23 -7.07 -0.91
N LEU A 46 -0.31 -5.99 -1.49
CA LEU A 46 -1.46 -5.27 -0.92
C LEU A 46 -2.69 -6.18 -0.82
N GLY A 47 -2.96 -7.00 -1.84
CA GLY A 47 -4.08 -7.95 -1.87
C GLY A 47 -3.95 -9.05 -0.82
N VAL A 48 -2.76 -9.64 -0.65
CA VAL A 48 -2.50 -10.66 0.39
C VAL A 48 -2.63 -10.06 1.79
N TRP A 49 -2.06 -8.87 2.00
CA TRP A 49 -2.23 -8.12 3.25
C TRP A 49 -3.72 -7.88 3.56
N ALA A 50 -4.47 -7.44 2.56
CA ALA A 50 -5.89 -7.16 2.67
C ALA A 50 -6.69 -8.42 3.03
N LEU A 51 -6.52 -9.49 2.26
CA LEU A 51 -7.24 -10.74 2.47
C LEU A 51 -6.94 -11.35 3.86
N GLY A 52 -5.66 -11.36 4.26
CA GLY A 52 -5.26 -11.85 5.58
C GLY A 52 -5.93 -11.05 6.72
N ASN A 53 -5.96 -9.72 6.60
CA ASN A 53 -6.61 -8.85 7.58
C ASN A 53 -8.13 -8.99 7.61
N ILE A 54 -8.78 -9.25 6.46
CA ILE A 54 -10.22 -9.53 6.40
C ILE A 54 -10.52 -10.83 7.14
N VAL A 55 -9.81 -11.92 6.83
CA VAL A 55 -10.06 -13.24 7.43
C VAL A 55 -9.77 -13.21 8.93
N ILE A 56 -8.57 -12.77 9.33
CA ILE A 56 -8.17 -12.73 10.73
C ILE A 56 -9.03 -11.72 11.50
N GLY A 57 -9.24 -10.54 10.93
CA GLY A 57 -10.06 -9.49 11.54
C GLY A 57 -11.49 -9.94 11.80
N SER A 58 -12.12 -10.65 10.85
CA SER A 58 -13.48 -11.17 11.03
C SER A 58 -13.58 -12.22 12.13
N ILE A 59 -12.62 -13.14 12.19
CA ILE A 59 -12.58 -14.18 13.24
C ILE A 59 -12.35 -13.55 14.61
N VAL A 60 -11.37 -12.65 14.73
CA VAL A 60 -11.00 -12.03 16.01
C VAL A 60 -12.08 -11.07 16.48
N ARG A 61 -12.72 -10.33 15.57
CA ARG A 61 -13.85 -9.44 15.87
C ARG A 61 -14.94 -10.14 16.66
N ASN A 62 -15.35 -11.34 16.23
CA ASN A 62 -16.44 -12.10 16.85
C ASN A 62 -16.10 -12.69 18.22
N ARG A 63 -14.85 -12.59 18.67
CA ARG A 63 -14.35 -13.13 19.95
C ARG A 63 -14.03 -12.05 20.97
N LEU A 64 -14.13 -10.78 20.60
CA LEU A 64 -13.75 -9.64 21.42
C LEU A 64 -14.95 -8.71 21.61
N GLU A 65 -14.84 -7.86 22.63
CA GLU A 65 -15.84 -6.83 22.92
C GLU A 65 -15.18 -5.44 23.02
N GLY A 66 -16.03 -4.42 23.05
CA GLY A 66 -15.60 -3.04 23.26
C GLY A 66 -14.63 -2.54 22.18
N GLU A 67 -13.62 -1.78 22.62
CA GLU A 67 -12.67 -1.12 21.74
C GLU A 67 -11.95 -2.08 20.78
N LYS A 68 -11.52 -3.24 21.28
CA LYS A 68 -10.77 -4.21 20.47
C LYS A 68 -11.64 -4.84 19.38
N ALA A 69 -12.91 -5.12 19.69
CA ALA A 69 -13.86 -5.54 18.67
C ALA A 69 -13.97 -4.47 17.57
N TYR A 70 -14.18 -3.21 17.95
CA TYR A 70 -14.31 -2.11 16.97
C TYR A 70 -13.05 -1.87 16.15
N PHE A 71 -11.86 -2.07 16.73
CA PHE A 71 -10.61 -2.06 15.99
C PHE A 71 -10.62 -3.10 14.86
N HIS A 72 -10.96 -4.36 15.16
CA HIS A 72 -10.98 -5.41 14.12
C HIS A 72 -12.13 -5.25 13.11
N GLU A 73 -13.27 -4.64 13.48
CA GLU A 73 -14.31 -4.24 12.50
C GLU A 73 -13.74 -3.30 11.44
N MET A 74 -13.11 -2.22 11.93
CA MET A 74 -12.60 -1.19 11.05
C MET A 74 -11.43 -1.72 10.23
N ASN A 75 -10.64 -2.62 10.80
CA ASN A 75 -9.59 -3.33 10.09
C ASN A 75 -10.15 -4.12 8.90
N VAL A 76 -11.28 -4.83 9.09
CA VAL A 76 -11.97 -5.53 8.00
C VAL A 76 -12.45 -4.55 6.94
N PHE A 77 -13.16 -3.48 7.33
CA PHE A 77 -13.68 -2.50 6.37
C PHE A 77 -12.59 -1.82 5.55
N TRP A 78 -11.50 -1.42 6.20
CA TRP A 78 -10.38 -0.82 5.50
C TRP A 78 -9.71 -1.79 4.53
N ASN A 79 -9.54 -3.05 4.92
CA ASN A 79 -8.92 -4.02 4.05
C ASN A 79 -9.82 -4.47 2.90
N ILE A 80 -11.14 -4.30 2.99
CA ILE A 80 -12.02 -4.40 1.81
C ILE A 80 -11.66 -3.32 0.78
N ILE A 81 -11.43 -2.08 1.23
CA ILE A 81 -10.99 -0.99 0.35
C ILE A 81 -9.63 -1.33 -0.26
N ASN A 82 -8.66 -1.77 0.54
CA ASN A 82 -7.34 -2.19 0.04
C ASN A 82 -7.44 -3.33 -0.99
N LEU A 83 -8.32 -4.30 -0.79
CA LEU A 83 -8.52 -5.41 -1.72
C LEU A 83 -9.08 -4.94 -3.06
N VAL A 84 -10.00 -3.97 -3.04
CA VAL A 84 -10.53 -3.34 -4.26
C VAL A 84 -9.43 -2.57 -4.98
N ILE A 85 -8.63 -1.77 -4.26
CA ILE A 85 -7.49 -1.03 -4.83
C ILE A 85 -6.48 -2.01 -5.46
N ALA A 86 -6.10 -3.06 -4.74
CA ALA A 86 -5.19 -4.09 -5.22
C ALA A 86 -5.72 -4.78 -6.49
N GLY A 87 -7.00 -5.18 -6.49
CA GLY A 87 -7.63 -5.83 -7.64
C GLY A 87 -7.69 -4.90 -8.87
N ALA A 88 -8.12 -3.65 -8.68
CA ALA A 88 -8.18 -2.67 -9.75
C ALA A 88 -6.79 -2.32 -10.30
N GLY A 89 -5.82 -2.06 -9.42
CA GLY A 89 -4.44 -1.77 -9.80
C GLY A 89 -3.78 -2.92 -10.55
N TYR A 90 -4.00 -4.17 -10.11
CA TYR A 90 -3.50 -5.34 -10.82
C TYR A 90 -4.15 -5.46 -12.21
N TYR A 91 -5.47 -5.29 -12.30
CA TYR A 91 -6.21 -5.33 -13.56
C TYR A 91 -5.69 -4.29 -14.56
N PHE A 92 -5.60 -3.02 -14.17
CA PHE A 92 -5.12 -1.97 -15.07
C PHE A 92 -3.67 -2.16 -15.49
N THR A 93 -2.85 -2.78 -14.64
CA THR A 93 -1.46 -3.12 -14.98
C THR A 93 -1.39 -4.18 -16.07
N ILE A 94 -2.22 -5.22 -16.02
CA ILE A 94 -2.19 -6.31 -17.02
C ILE A 94 -2.94 -6.01 -18.31
N THR A 95 -3.90 -5.08 -18.29
CA THR A 95 -4.66 -4.66 -19.47
C THR A 95 -4.12 -3.37 -20.09
N GLY A 96 -3.08 -2.78 -19.51
CA GLY A 96 -2.46 -1.55 -20.02
C GLY A 96 -1.81 -1.77 -21.38
N ALA A 97 -1.87 -0.75 -22.24
CA ALA A 97 -1.18 -0.78 -23.52
C ALA A 97 0.34 -0.70 -23.30
N VAL A 98 1.10 -1.36 -24.18
CA VAL A 98 2.56 -1.19 -24.23
C VAL A 98 2.86 0.19 -24.84
N PRO A 99 3.69 1.04 -24.18
CA PRO A 99 4.06 2.33 -24.73
C PRO A 99 4.73 2.19 -26.10
N ALA A 100 4.37 3.05 -27.05
CA ALA A 100 4.94 3.06 -28.39
C ALA A 100 6.31 3.76 -28.44
N THR A 101 6.61 4.62 -27.46
CA THR A 101 7.85 5.40 -27.40
C THR A 101 8.41 5.48 -25.97
N GLY A 102 9.71 5.72 -25.85
CA GLY A 102 10.34 5.97 -24.54
C GLY A 102 9.77 7.20 -23.82
N ALA A 103 9.33 8.23 -24.56
CA ALA A 103 8.69 9.41 -23.97
C ALA A 103 7.31 9.07 -23.36
N GLU A 104 6.52 8.22 -24.02
CA GLU A 104 5.25 7.73 -23.49
C GLU A 104 5.47 6.86 -22.24
N GLN A 105 6.48 5.98 -22.27
CA GLN A 105 6.86 5.17 -21.11
C GLN A 105 7.29 6.05 -19.92
N LEU A 106 8.13 7.05 -20.16
CA LEU A 106 8.56 8.01 -19.13
C LEU A 106 7.36 8.79 -18.55
N SER A 107 6.46 9.25 -19.41
CA SER A 107 5.26 9.98 -18.99
C SER A 107 4.36 9.13 -18.09
N GLY A 108 4.07 7.89 -18.49
CA GLY A 108 3.28 6.94 -17.68
C GLY A 108 3.96 6.58 -16.35
N GLN A 109 5.29 6.50 -16.34
CA GLN A 109 6.05 6.28 -15.10
C GLN A 109 5.92 7.44 -14.13
N ILE A 110 6.09 8.67 -14.62
CA ILE A 110 5.95 9.90 -13.82
C ILE A 110 4.51 10.06 -13.31
N GLU A 111 3.51 9.75 -14.14
CA GLU A 111 2.11 9.79 -13.74
C GLU A 111 1.82 8.83 -12.59
N PHE A 112 2.31 7.59 -12.69
CA PHE A 112 2.13 6.62 -11.62
C PHE A 112 2.81 7.05 -10.31
N GLN A 113 4.03 7.58 -10.39
CA GLN A 113 4.72 8.13 -9.23
C GLN A 113 3.96 9.28 -8.58
N LYS A 114 3.33 10.15 -9.36
CA LYS A 114 2.45 11.21 -8.84
C LYS A 114 1.24 10.64 -8.11
N ILE A 115 0.64 9.56 -8.62
CA ILE A 115 -0.47 8.86 -7.94
C ILE A 115 0.00 8.33 -6.58
N LEU A 116 1.18 7.71 -6.51
CA LEU A 116 1.74 7.21 -5.24
C LEU A 116 1.99 8.34 -4.24
N LEU A 117 2.58 9.45 -4.66
CA LEU A 117 2.81 10.61 -3.79
C LEU A 117 1.50 11.26 -3.32
N PHE A 118 0.49 11.29 -4.19
CA PHE A 118 -0.84 11.75 -3.82
C PHE A 118 -1.47 10.84 -2.75
N ASN A 119 -1.35 9.52 -2.90
CA ASN A 119 -1.82 8.56 -1.90
C ASN A 119 -1.05 8.68 -0.58
N CYS A 120 0.27 8.86 -0.60
CA CYS A 120 1.03 9.18 0.62
C CYS A 120 0.45 10.37 1.37
N GLY A 121 -0.03 11.40 0.65
CA GLY A 121 -0.76 12.54 1.23
C GLY A 121 -2.10 12.14 1.87
N LEU A 122 -2.88 11.29 1.19
CA LEU A 122 -4.13 10.72 1.72
C LEU A 122 -3.88 9.87 2.97
N ASP A 123 -2.78 9.12 3.03
CA ASP A 123 -2.43 8.28 4.16
C ASP A 123 -2.12 9.09 5.41
N ILE A 124 -1.42 10.21 5.25
CA ILE A 124 -1.23 11.19 6.31
C ILE A 124 -2.59 11.74 6.76
N ALA A 125 -3.50 12.03 5.83
CA ALA A 125 -4.86 12.46 6.16
C ALA A 125 -5.65 11.38 6.93
N TYR A 126 -5.49 10.09 6.60
CA TYR A 126 -6.08 9.00 7.35
C TYR A 126 -5.51 8.89 8.76
N ILE A 127 -4.18 8.99 8.92
CA ILE A 127 -3.54 9.01 10.25
C ILE A 127 -4.11 10.16 11.09
N MET A 128 -4.17 11.37 10.54
CA MET A 128 -4.76 12.52 11.22
C MET A 128 -6.24 12.31 11.55
N GLY A 129 -7.02 11.75 10.63
CA GLY A 129 -8.42 11.39 10.85
C GLY A 129 -8.59 10.39 11.98
N GLY A 130 -7.73 9.38 12.07
CA GLY A 130 -7.72 8.43 13.16
C GLY A 130 -7.35 9.07 14.50
N ILE A 131 -6.34 9.95 14.55
CA ILE A 131 -5.99 10.74 15.74
C ILE A 131 -7.18 11.60 16.18
N TYR A 132 -7.86 12.25 15.24
CA TYR A 132 -9.07 13.02 15.51
C TYR A 132 -10.17 12.14 16.13
N LEU A 133 -10.38 10.91 15.65
CA LEU A 133 -11.35 9.98 16.27
C LEU A 133 -10.97 9.63 17.71
N LEU A 134 -9.67 9.45 18.00
CA LEU A 134 -9.19 9.18 19.37
C LEU A 134 -9.43 10.37 20.29
N GLU A 135 -9.16 11.59 19.82
CA GLU A 135 -9.39 12.80 20.60
C GLU A 135 -10.88 13.02 20.86
N LYS A 136 -11.71 12.87 19.82
CA LYS A 136 -13.16 12.95 19.95
C LYS A 136 -13.71 11.94 20.96
N ALA A 137 -13.15 10.74 21.01
CA ALA A 137 -13.58 9.69 21.93
C ALA A 137 -13.41 10.03 23.42
N LYS A 138 -12.60 11.03 23.77
CA LYS A 138 -12.42 11.50 25.16
C LYS A 138 -13.60 12.36 25.63
N ASN A 139 -14.27 13.04 24.70
CA ASN A 139 -15.23 14.10 25.00
C ASN A 139 -16.68 13.73 24.65
N ILE A 140 -16.94 12.47 24.29
CA ILE A 140 -18.27 12.00 23.87
C ILE A 140 -18.77 10.83 24.73
N SER A 141 -20.03 10.91 25.14
CA SER A 141 -20.71 9.83 25.89
C SER A 141 -21.21 8.70 24.98
N LYS A 142 -21.52 8.99 23.71
CA LYS A 142 -22.15 8.04 22.79
C LYS A 142 -21.12 7.23 21.98
N LYS A 143 -20.96 5.95 22.32
CA LYS A 143 -20.07 4.98 21.63
C LYS A 143 -18.57 5.35 21.63
N PRO A 144 -17.97 5.79 22.77
CA PRO A 144 -16.55 6.15 22.84
C PRO A 144 -15.62 4.99 22.47
N LEU A 145 -15.97 3.75 22.83
CA LEU A 145 -15.18 2.55 22.49
C LEU A 145 -15.09 2.32 20.98
N ARG A 146 -16.14 2.66 20.22
CA ARG A 146 -16.13 2.54 18.77
C ARG A 146 -15.18 3.54 18.13
N LEU A 147 -15.22 4.80 18.58
CA LEU A 147 -14.30 5.83 18.08
C LEU A 147 -12.85 5.48 18.40
N LYS A 148 -12.57 4.96 19.61
CA LYS A 148 -11.22 4.48 19.97
C LYS A 148 -10.75 3.33 19.08
N GLY A 149 -11.59 2.31 18.91
CA GLY A 149 -11.25 1.15 18.07
C GLY A 149 -11.02 1.55 16.62
N TYR A 150 -11.93 2.34 16.05
CA TYR A 150 -11.84 2.78 14.66
C TYR A 150 -10.65 3.71 14.47
N GLY A 151 -10.44 4.69 15.36
CA GLY A 151 -9.29 5.59 15.29
C GLY A 151 -7.96 4.85 15.30
N LYS A 152 -7.78 3.88 16.20
CA LYS A 152 -6.56 3.05 16.24
C LYS A 152 -6.37 2.23 14.96
N SER A 153 -7.46 1.68 14.42
CA SER A 153 -7.39 0.90 13.17
C SER A 153 -7.03 1.78 11.98
N VAL A 154 -7.66 2.95 11.85
CA VAL A 154 -7.38 3.88 10.75
C VAL A 154 -5.95 4.40 10.81
N ILE A 155 -5.42 4.70 12.00
CA ILE A 155 -3.99 5.07 12.16
C ILE A 155 -3.09 3.94 11.68
N LEU A 156 -3.32 2.69 12.12
CA LEU A 156 -2.49 1.56 11.71
C LEU A 156 -2.50 1.38 10.18
N GLN A 157 -3.68 1.48 9.58
CA GLN A 157 -3.84 1.30 8.15
C GLN A 157 -3.21 2.45 7.35
N GLY A 158 -3.38 3.70 7.79
CA GLY A 158 -2.71 4.85 7.17
C GLY A 158 -1.18 4.77 7.28
N ILE A 159 -0.63 4.31 8.41
CA ILE A 159 0.82 4.08 8.53
C ILE A 159 1.30 3.00 7.55
N PHE A 160 0.56 1.88 7.45
CA PHE A 160 0.89 0.81 6.53
C PHE A 160 0.89 1.29 5.07
N LEU A 161 -0.18 1.96 4.64
CA LEU A 161 -0.30 2.47 3.27
C LEU A 161 0.76 3.53 2.95
N PHE A 162 1.04 4.45 3.87
CA PHE A 162 2.06 5.47 3.69
C PHE A 162 3.44 4.84 3.43
N VAL A 163 3.81 3.85 4.23
CA VAL A 163 5.09 3.13 4.05
C VAL A 163 5.08 2.33 2.75
N PHE A 164 3.96 1.67 2.44
CA PHE A 164 3.80 0.89 1.22
C PHE A 164 3.98 1.76 -0.05
N ASP A 165 3.27 2.88 -0.13
CA ASP A 165 3.32 3.78 -1.29
C ASP A 165 4.67 4.49 -1.41
N LEU A 166 5.30 4.88 -0.29
CA LEU A 166 6.63 5.48 -0.29
C LEU A 166 7.72 4.51 -0.76
N LEU A 167 7.63 3.25 -0.35
CA LEU A 167 8.55 2.21 -0.80
C LEU A 167 8.35 1.90 -2.28
N LEU A 168 7.10 1.78 -2.72
CA LEU A 168 6.78 1.55 -4.13
C LEU A 168 7.29 2.72 -4.98
N TYR A 169 7.04 3.96 -4.57
CA TYR A 169 7.56 5.16 -5.22
C TYR A 169 9.09 5.13 -5.36
N SER A 170 9.79 4.76 -4.28
CA SER A 170 11.25 4.70 -4.25
C SER A 170 11.81 3.64 -5.20
N ILE A 171 11.13 2.50 -5.36
CA ILE A 171 11.49 1.48 -6.35
C ILE A 171 11.25 2.01 -7.77
N HIS A 172 10.11 2.65 -8.03
CA HIS A 172 9.78 3.20 -9.35
C HIS A 172 10.72 4.33 -9.79
N GLN A 173 11.26 5.10 -8.85
CA GLN A 173 12.24 6.16 -9.13
C GLN A 173 13.50 5.62 -9.82
N ASN A 174 13.99 4.44 -9.41
CA ASN A 174 15.17 3.82 -10.02
C ASN A 174 14.91 3.43 -11.49
N ASN A 175 13.71 2.93 -11.78
CA ASN A 175 13.30 2.63 -13.16
C ASN A 175 13.21 3.90 -14.02
N THR A 176 12.70 5.01 -13.47
CA THR A 176 12.64 6.29 -14.20
C THR A 176 14.01 6.77 -14.65
N ILE A 177 15.01 6.67 -13.75
CA ILE A 177 16.40 7.05 -14.07
C ILE A 177 16.91 6.25 -15.28
N SER A 178 16.61 4.95 -15.32
CA SER A 178 17.00 4.09 -16.44
C SER A 178 16.34 4.50 -17.76
N ILE A 179 15.06 4.91 -17.75
CA ILE A 179 14.37 5.39 -18.97
C ILE A 179 14.99 6.69 -19.48
N VAL A 180 15.35 7.62 -18.58
CA VAL A 180 15.99 8.89 -18.94
C VAL A 180 17.35 8.64 -19.60
N GLU A 181 18.18 7.79 -19.01
CA GLU A 181 19.49 7.41 -19.56
C GLU A 181 19.38 6.78 -20.97
N LEU A 182 18.38 5.92 -21.19
CA LEU A 182 18.17 5.24 -22.48
C LEU A 182 17.55 6.14 -23.55
N THR A 183 16.83 7.19 -23.17
CA THR A 183 16.21 8.15 -24.11
C THR A 183 17.11 9.33 -24.45
N GLY A 184 18.27 9.46 -23.81
CA GLY A 184 19.25 10.51 -24.10
C GLY A 184 18.82 11.92 -23.67
N ASN A 185 17.91 12.02 -22.69
CA ASN A 185 17.47 13.28 -22.10
C ASN A 185 18.22 13.63 -20.81
#